data_AF-A0A9W6ZYL9-F1
#
_entry.id   AF-A0A9W6ZYL9-F1
#
_cell.length_a   1.000
_cell.length_b   1.000
_cell.length_c   1.000
_cell.angle_alpha   90.00
_cell.angle_beta   90.00
_cell.angle_gamma   90.00
#
_symmetry.space_group_name_H-M   'P 1'
#
loop_
_entity.id
_entity.type
_entity.pdbx_description
1 polymer ?
#
loop_
_entity_poly.entity_id
_entity_poly.type
_entity_poly.pdbx_seq_one_letter_code
_entity_poly.pdbx_strand_id
1 'polypeptide(L)'
;MLGRVSRISRSSFRSVSAFHSSAPSQSEEKAPAAPAGGFLGTGLDPLYAIPFGIIAGIPIINNQWLVLDAETQLVGCFAAFVITAYTQGGDAVAKMMDDKAKVITDDHNAAENTSIAAVESIIAAHKNRIAAMEDLAKLDAMAGDYEKKAAAVVPAVAKFEVAASIEKALADIYNKELIAKEKVSQELAASAVRAVRDGFLADPSNVDSSTSYAISALVGKASANPVDASFVKFFDAAGKKAAAEEKANKGKVVEDKEAQAVINGVLEQVKAKAA
;
A
#
# COMPACT_ATOMS: atom_id res chain seq x y z
N MET A 1 4.09 36.79 -27.79
CA MET A 1 3.01 37.71 -27.42
C MET A 1 2.52 37.33 -26.04
N LEU A 2 2.52 38.31 -25.12
CA LEU A 2 2.37 38.14 -23.67
C LEU A 2 0.95 37.68 -23.28
N GLY A 3 0.86 36.56 -22.55
CA GLY A 3 -0.36 36.14 -21.87
C GLY A 3 -0.61 37.01 -20.63
N ARG A 4 -1.77 37.68 -20.60
CA ARG A 4 -2.20 38.61 -19.55
C ARG A 4 -2.25 37.93 -18.17
N VAL A 5 -1.44 38.48 -17.26
CA VAL A 5 -1.42 38.17 -15.83
C VAL A 5 -2.49 38.99 -15.10
N SER A 6 -3.30 38.27 -14.31
CA SER A 6 -4.06 38.62 -13.09
C SER A 6 -4.56 40.05 -12.84
N ARG A 7 -5.87 40.15 -12.54
CA ARG A 7 -6.37 41.01 -11.45
C ARG A 7 -7.70 40.44 -10.93
N ILE A 8 -7.62 39.46 -10.03
CA ILE A 8 -8.76 39.09 -9.19
C ILE A 8 -8.79 40.10 -8.04
N SER A 9 -9.87 40.87 -8.02
CA SER A 9 -10.21 41.84 -7.00
C SER A 9 -10.14 41.20 -5.61
N ARG A 10 -9.29 41.74 -4.72
CA ARG A 10 -9.32 41.45 -3.29
C ARG A 10 -10.56 42.13 -2.72
N SER A 11 -11.73 41.48 -2.84
CA SER A 11 -12.86 41.83 -2.00
C SER A 11 -12.54 41.40 -0.57
N SER A 12 -12.60 42.39 0.31
CA SER A 12 -12.46 42.29 1.75
C SER A 12 -13.18 41.06 2.31
N PHE A 13 -12.42 40.00 2.64
CA PHE A 13 -12.88 39.01 3.61
C PHE A 13 -12.87 39.72 4.97
N ARG A 14 -13.99 40.40 5.28
CA ARG A 14 -14.32 40.75 6.64
C ARG A 14 -14.36 39.45 7.43
N SER A 15 -13.42 39.34 8.36
CA SER A 15 -13.37 38.32 9.39
C SER A 15 -14.76 38.16 10.04
N VAL A 16 -15.43 37.03 9.81
CA VAL A 16 -16.67 36.62 10.49
C VAL A 16 -16.35 35.75 11.71
N SER A 17 -15.08 35.57 12.07
CA SER A 17 -14.67 34.74 13.22
C SER A 17 -14.91 35.37 14.59
N ALA A 18 -15.60 36.51 14.67
CA ALA A 18 -15.87 37.19 15.93
C ALA A 18 -17.22 36.86 16.59
N PHE A 19 -18.12 36.08 15.94
CA PHE A 19 -19.45 35.81 16.49
C PHE A 19 -19.57 34.50 17.32
N HIS A 20 -18.49 33.73 17.44
CA HIS A 20 -18.43 32.52 18.29
C HIS A 20 -17.19 32.44 19.18
N SER A 21 -16.40 33.51 19.28
CA SER A 21 -15.41 33.59 20.37
C SER A 21 -16.19 33.93 21.63
N SER A 22 -16.54 32.93 22.44
CA SER A 22 -16.84 33.20 23.84
C SER A 22 -15.65 33.94 24.45
N ALA A 23 -15.94 34.86 25.35
CA ALA A 23 -14.88 35.54 26.10
C ALA A 23 -14.04 34.47 26.83
N PRO A 24 -12.72 34.65 26.96
CA PRO A 24 -11.87 33.72 27.71
C PRO A 24 -12.44 33.52 29.12
N SER A 25 -12.32 32.30 29.66
CA SER A 25 -12.86 31.93 30.98
C SER A 25 -12.53 33.01 32.00
N GLN A 26 -13.57 33.66 32.54
CA GLN A 26 -13.38 34.61 33.62
C GLN A 26 -13.18 33.80 34.90
N SER A 27 -11.92 33.59 35.28
CA SER A 27 -11.58 33.30 36.67
C SER A 27 -12.09 34.47 37.51
N GLU A 28 -12.75 34.18 38.64
CA GLU A 28 -13.22 35.17 39.61
C GLU A 28 -12.04 35.97 40.19
N GLU A 29 -11.47 36.89 39.42
CA GLU A 29 -10.67 37.96 39.95
C GLU A 29 -11.67 38.98 40.49
N LYS A 30 -11.97 38.81 41.79
CA LYS A 30 -12.79 39.68 42.62
C LYS A 30 -12.63 41.13 42.15
N ALA A 31 -13.68 41.67 41.51
CA ALA A 31 -13.74 43.08 41.18
C ALA A 31 -13.39 43.90 42.43
N PRO A 32 -12.58 44.98 42.32
CA PRO A 32 -12.23 45.80 43.46
C PRO A 32 -13.53 46.25 44.14
N ALA A 33 -13.63 45.97 45.43
CA ALA A 33 -14.81 46.27 46.23
C ALA A 33 -15.26 47.71 45.95
N ALA A 34 -16.52 47.88 45.56
CA ALA A 34 -17.12 49.21 45.47
C ALA A 34 -16.90 49.94 46.81
N PRO A 35 -16.57 51.24 46.79
CA PRO A 35 -16.29 51.98 48.02
C PRO A 35 -17.47 51.84 48.97
N ALA A 36 -17.19 51.46 50.22
CA ALA A 36 -18.18 51.29 51.28
C ALA A 36 -18.99 52.58 51.43
N GLY A 37 -20.19 52.61 50.85
CA GLY A 37 -21.12 53.73 50.98
C GLY A 37 -21.67 53.73 52.40
N GLY A 38 -21.40 54.80 53.15
CA GLY A 38 -21.94 55.04 54.49
C GLY A 38 -23.48 55.00 54.54
N PHE A 39 -24.03 55.06 55.76
CA PHE A 39 -25.47 54.87 56.05
C PHE A 39 -26.37 55.51 54.98
N LEU A 40 -27.05 54.67 54.19
CA LEU A 40 -27.91 54.98 53.03
C LEU A 40 -27.23 55.20 51.65
N GLY A 41 -25.98 54.77 51.44
CA GLY A 41 -25.31 54.81 50.13
C GLY A 41 -24.87 56.20 49.67
N THR A 42 -24.89 57.19 50.57
CA THR A 42 -24.53 58.59 50.29
C THR A 42 -23.05 58.89 50.46
N GLY A 43 -22.25 57.94 50.95
CA GLY A 43 -20.82 58.14 51.20
C GLY A 43 -20.50 59.07 52.38
N LEU A 44 -21.50 59.52 53.13
CA LEU A 44 -21.31 60.30 54.36
C LEU A 44 -21.17 59.38 55.57
N ASP A 45 -20.17 59.67 56.40
CA ASP A 45 -19.95 58.99 57.68
C ASP A 45 -21.18 59.22 58.59
N PRO A 46 -21.72 58.18 59.28
CA PRO A 46 -22.88 58.32 60.17
C PRO A 46 -22.78 59.47 61.18
N LEU A 47 -21.57 59.83 61.60
CA LEU A 47 -21.29 60.95 62.51
C LEU A 47 -21.60 62.33 61.92
N TYR A 48 -21.55 62.49 60.59
CA TYR A 48 -21.87 63.76 59.92
C TYR A 48 -23.29 63.81 59.38
N ALA A 49 -23.89 62.66 59.06
CA ALA A 49 -25.27 62.58 58.56
C ALA A 49 -26.30 63.01 59.63
N ILE A 50 -26.09 62.63 60.89
CA ILE A 50 -26.98 62.94 62.01
C ILE A 50 -27.10 64.46 62.26
N PRO A 51 -26.00 65.24 62.46
CA PRO A 51 -26.12 66.67 62.70
C PRO A 51 -26.65 67.44 61.50
N PHE A 52 -26.28 67.06 60.27
CA PHE A 52 -26.83 67.68 59.05
C PHE A 52 -28.34 67.44 58.90
N GLY A 53 -28.80 66.22 59.19
CA GLY A 53 -30.22 65.87 59.17
C GLY A 53 -31.03 66.66 60.22
N ILE A 54 -30.47 66.87 61.41
CA ILE A 54 -31.09 67.69 62.45
C ILE A 54 -31.17 69.16 62.01
N ILE A 55 -30.09 69.72 61.49
CA ILE A 55 -30.04 71.13 61.03
C ILE A 55 -31.01 71.38 59.88
N ALA A 56 -31.14 70.43 58.94
CA ALA A 56 -32.07 70.53 57.82
C ALA A 56 -33.53 70.23 58.22
N GLY A 57 -33.75 69.34 59.20
CA GLY A 57 -35.09 68.93 59.64
C GLY A 57 -35.83 69.98 60.47
N ILE A 58 -35.12 70.71 61.34
CA ILE A 58 -35.70 71.76 62.19
C ILE A 58 -36.47 72.83 61.39
N PRO A 59 -35.93 73.44 60.31
CA PRO A 59 -36.67 74.45 59.55
C PRO A 59 -37.85 73.87 58.76
N ILE A 60 -37.80 72.61 58.34
CA ILE A 60 -38.89 71.94 57.59
C ILE A 60 -40.11 71.74 58.50
N ILE A 61 -39.87 71.35 59.77
CA ILE A 61 -40.92 71.18 60.77
C ILE A 61 -41.44 72.55 61.23
N ASN A 62 -40.55 73.52 61.49
CA ASN A 62 -40.94 74.83 62.02
C ASN A 62 -41.71 75.69 60.99
N ASN A 63 -41.42 75.54 59.69
CA ASN A 63 -42.15 76.22 58.62
C ASN A 63 -43.41 75.46 58.14
N GLN A 64 -43.78 74.36 58.81
CA GLN A 64 -44.91 73.48 58.47
C GLN A 64 -44.94 72.98 57.02
N TRP A 65 -43.77 72.86 56.37
CA TRP A 65 -43.69 72.25 55.04
C TRP A 65 -43.99 70.75 55.08
N LEU A 66 -43.86 70.13 56.26
CA LEU A 66 -44.30 68.77 56.56
C LEU A 66 -45.15 68.80 57.83
N VAL A 67 -46.41 68.41 57.72
CA VAL A 67 -47.35 68.32 58.85
C VAL A 67 -47.27 66.92 59.44
N LEU A 68 -46.94 66.84 60.73
CA LEU A 68 -46.85 65.58 61.46
C LEU A 68 -48.25 65.06 61.79
N ASP A 69 -48.75 64.16 60.95
CA ASP A 69 -50.03 63.46 61.11
C ASP A 69 -49.82 61.93 61.17
N ALA A 70 -50.89 61.15 61.42
CA ALA A 70 -50.85 59.69 61.51
C ALA A 70 -50.20 59.02 60.27
N GLU A 71 -50.32 59.62 59.09
CA GLU A 71 -49.68 59.15 57.86
C GLU A 71 -48.14 59.30 57.90
N THR A 72 -47.60 60.32 58.57
CA THR A 72 -46.14 60.49 58.71
C THR A 72 -45.52 59.46 59.64
N GLN A 73 -46.27 58.98 60.64
CA GLN A 73 -45.86 57.84 61.47
C GLN A 73 -45.83 56.54 60.65
N LEU A 74 -46.79 56.34 59.75
CA LEU A 74 -46.79 55.20 58.83
C LEU A 74 -45.60 55.26 57.86
N VAL A 75 -45.26 56.43 57.34
CA VAL A 75 -44.06 56.65 56.51
C VAL A 75 -42.78 56.35 57.31
N GLY A 76 -42.71 56.76 58.58
CA GLY A 76 -41.61 56.42 59.48
C GLY A 76 -41.45 54.91 59.70
N CYS A 77 -42.55 54.20 59.95
CA CYS A 77 -42.55 52.74 60.07
C CYS A 77 -42.16 52.05 58.75
N PHE A 78 -42.62 52.54 57.61
CA PHE A 78 -42.24 52.02 56.29
C PHE A 78 -40.76 52.27 55.98
N ALA A 79 -40.24 53.46 56.28
CA ALA A 79 -38.81 53.76 56.13
C ALA A 79 -37.94 52.87 57.03
N ALA A 80 -38.35 52.64 58.29
CA ALA A 80 -37.68 51.72 59.21
C ALA A 80 -37.73 50.28 58.68
N PHE A 81 -38.85 49.84 58.11
CA PHE A 81 -38.97 48.53 57.46
C PHE A 81 -38.05 48.41 56.24
N VAL A 82 -37.99 49.39 55.35
CA VAL A 82 -37.10 49.39 54.17
C VAL A 82 -35.63 49.38 54.59
N ILE A 83 -35.24 50.17 55.60
CA ILE A 83 -33.87 50.16 56.14
C ILE A 83 -33.54 48.78 56.73
N THR A 84 -34.45 48.18 57.50
CA THR A 84 -34.24 46.85 58.10
C THR A 84 -34.18 45.76 57.02
N ALA A 85 -35.05 45.82 56.02
CA ALA A 85 -35.06 44.90 54.88
C ALA A 85 -33.79 45.03 54.03
N TYR A 86 -33.26 46.24 53.85
CA TYR A 86 -32.00 46.46 53.12
C TYR A 86 -30.78 46.02 53.93
N THR A 87 -30.72 46.33 55.23
CA THR A 87 -29.57 45.99 56.09
C THR A 87 -29.50 44.53 56.50
N GLN A 88 -30.64 43.87 56.72
CA GLN A 88 -30.70 42.47 57.13
C GLN A 88 -31.05 41.51 55.99
N GLY A 89 -31.88 41.95 55.04
CA GLY A 89 -32.29 41.15 53.88
C GLY A 89 -31.43 41.36 52.64
N GLY A 90 -30.73 42.50 52.53
CA GLY A 90 -29.87 42.82 51.38
C GLY A 90 -28.73 41.81 51.20
N ASP A 91 -28.07 41.42 52.28
CA ASP A 91 -26.98 40.43 52.23
C ASP A 91 -27.46 39.05 51.76
N ALA A 92 -28.66 38.63 52.15
CA ALA A 92 -29.23 37.37 51.71
C ALA A 92 -29.58 37.38 50.22
N VAL A 93 -30.14 38.49 49.72
CA VAL A 93 -30.46 38.66 48.29
C VAL A 93 -29.17 38.78 47.46
N ALA A 94 -28.18 39.54 47.93
CA ALA A 94 -26.89 39.66 47.27
C ALA A 94 -26.19 38.30 47.17
N LYS A 95 -26.13 37.54 48.27
CA LYS A 95 -25.56 36.19 48.28
C LYS A 95 -26.29 35.24 47.34
N MET A 96 -27.63 35.31 47.28
CA MET A 96 -28.41 34.51 46.34
C MET A 96 -28.12 34.86 44.88
N MET A 97 -27.89 36.14 44.56
CA MET A 97 -27.51 36.55 43.20
C MET A 97 -26.08 36.16 42.85
N ASP A 98 -25.14 36.30 43.78
CA ASP A 98 -23.74 35.88 43.60
C ASP A 98 -23.63 34.35 43.44
N ASP A 99 -24.36 33.58 44.25
CA ASP A 99 -24.39 32.11 44.14
C ASP A 99 -25.00 31.69 42.79
N LYS A 100 -26.04 32.38 42.30
CA LYS A 100 -26.60 32.14 40.96
C LYS A 100 -25.64 32.52 39.85
N ALA A 101 -24.93 33.64 39.99
CA ALA A 101 -23.95 34.09 39.01
C ALA A 101 -22.82 33.07 38.87
N LYS A 102 -22.28 32.58 40.00
CA LYS A 102 -21.28 31.51 40.03
C LYS A 102 -21.74 30.24 39.32
N VAL A 103 -22.93 29.76 39.65
CA VAL A 103 -23.49 28.55 39.01
C VAL A 103 -23.63 28.74 37.50
N ILE A 104 -24.12 29.90 37.03
CA ILE A 104 -24.25 30.17 35.60
C ILE A 104 -22.88 30.23 34.91
N THR A 105 -21.89 30.85 35.54
CA THR A 105 -20.52 30.93 35.01
C THR A 105 -19.86 29.54 34.97
N ASP A 106 -20.05 28.72 36.00
CA ASP A 106 -19.53 27.36 36.04
C ASP A 106 -20.19 26.47 34.99
N ASP A 107 -21.51 26.56 34.82
CA ASP A 107 -22.26 25.84 33.78
C ASP A 107 -21.81 26.26 32.37
N HIS A 108 -21.60 27.55 32.14
CA HIS A 108 -21.06 28.06 30.88
C HIS A 108 -19.64 27.55 30.61
N ASN A 109 -18.75 27.64 31.59
CA ASN A 109 -17.38 27.13 31.47
C ASN A 109 -17.37 25.61 31.21
N ALA A 110 -18.24 24.85 31.85
CA ALA A 110 -18.38 23.41 31.63
C ALA A 110 -18.89 23.09 30.21
N ALA A 111 -19.87 23.86 29.71
CA ALA A 111 -20.37 23.71 28.34
C ALA A 111 -19.30 24.06 27.30
N GLU A 112 -18.55 25.14 27.52
CA GLU A 112 -17.45 25.56 26.65
C GLU A 112 -16.33 24.51 26.62
N ASN A 113 -15.91 23.99 27.77
CA ASN A 113 -14.91 22.92 27.85
C ASN A 113 -15.35 21.65 27.12
N THR A 114 -16.64 21.30 27.22
CA THR A 114 -17.21 20.16 26.48
C THR A 114 -17.16 20.39 24.97
N SER A 115 -17.47 21.60 24.53
CA SER A 115 -17.40 21.99 23.11
C SER A 115 -15.96 21.96 22.59
N ILE A 116 -15.00 22.48 23.36
CA ILE A 116 -13.57 22.46 23.03
C ILE A 116 -13.09 21.01 22.88
N ALA A 117 -13.40 20.13 23.84
CA ALA A 117 -13.02 18.73 23.77
C ALA A 117 -13.61 18.01 22.55
N ALA A 118 -14.86 18.32 22.18
CA ALA A 118 -15.49 17.77 20.99
C ALA A 118 -14.76 18.23 19.70
N VAL A 119 -14.40 19.51 19.61
CA VAL A 119 -13.67 20.06 18.45
C VAL A 119 -12.26 19.48 18.37
N GLU A 120 -11.55 19.33 19.48
CA GLU A 120 -10.23 18.72 19.53
C GLU A 120 -10.26 17.26 19.05
N SER A 121 -11.29 16.51 19.46
CA SER A 121 -11.51 15.13 18.98
C SER A 121 -11.72 15.07 17.47
N ILE A 122 -12.51 15.99 16.90
CA ILE A 122 -12.71 16.11 15.45
C ILE A 122 -11.39 16.46 14.73
N ILE A 123 -10.60 17.37 15.29
CA ILE A 123 -9.29 17.74 14.72
C ILE A 123 -8.36 16.52 14.72
N ALA A 124 -8.31 15.75 15.81
CA ALA A 124 -7.52 14.52 15.88
C ALA A 124 -7.98 13.49 14.84
N ALA A 125 -9.29 13.30 14.68
CA ALA A 125 -9.85 12.42 13.66
C ALA A 125 -9.48 12.87 12.23
N HIS A 126 -9.52 14.17 11.94
CA HIS A 126 -9.09 14.70 10.64
C HIS A 126 -7.60 14.54 10.40
N LYS A 127 -6.74 14.73 11.41
CA LYS A 127 -5.29 14.45 11.30
C LYS A 127 -5.04 12.98 10.96
N ASN A 128 -5.73 12.05 11.63
CA ASN A 128 -5.63 10.62 11.35
C ASN A 128 -6.10 10.29 9.92
N ARG A 129 -7.16 10.96 9.43
CA ARG A 129 -7.63 10.80 8.06
C ARG A 129 -6.62 11.28 7.03
N ILE A 130 -5.96 12.41 7.27
CA ILE A 130 -4.90 12.92 6.38
C ILE A 130 -3.73 11.94 6.35
N ALA A 131 -3.27 11.45 7.51
CA ALA A 131 -2.21 10.45 7.59
C ALA A 131 -2.58 9.17 6.80
N ALA A 132 -3.81 8.68 6.94
CA ALA A 132 -4.29 7.53 6.17
C ALA A 132 -4.30 7.79 4.65
N MET A 133 -4.60 9.01 4.20
CA MET A 133 -4.52 9.37 2.78
C MET A 133 -3.08 9.43 2.28
N GLU A 134 -2.14 9.92 3.09
CA GLU A 134 -0.71 9.89 2.76
C GLU A 134 -0.20 8.46 2.63
N ASP A 135 -0.64 7.56 3.51
CA ASP A 135 -0.27 6.16 3.45
C ASP A 135 -0.88 5.44 2.24
N LEU A 136 -2.11 5.79 1.84
CA LEU A 136 -2.70 5.32 0.58
C LEU A 136 -1.91 5.82 -0.64
N ALA A 137 -1.47 7.07 -0.64
CA ALA A 137 -0.66 7.62 -1.73
C ALA A 137 0.71 6.91 -1.83
N LYS A 138 1.33 6.57 -0.69
CA LYS A 138 2.56 5.76 -0.68
C LYS A 138 2.31 4.34 -1.19
N LEU A 139 1.19 3.72 -0.82
CA LEU A 139 0.82 2.38 -1.28
C LEU A 139 0.60 2.36 -2.80
N ASP A 140 -0.05 3.38 -3.35
CA ASP A 140 -0.25 3.53 -4.80
C ASP A 140 1.10 3.71 -5.54
N ALA A 141 1.99 4.54 -5.01
CA ALA A 141 3.34 4.68 -5.55
C ALA A 141 4.12 3.35 -5.53
N MET A 142 4.04 2.60 -4.43
CA MET A 142 4.65 1.26 -4.35
C MET A 142 4.02 0.30 -5.35
N ALA A 143 2.69 0.30 -5.49
CA ALA A 143 1.98 -0.55 -6.45
C ALA A 143 2.44 -0.27 -7.88
N GLY A 144 2.58 0.99 -8.27
CA GLY A 144 3.10 1.36 -9.59
C GLY A 144 4.56 0.91 -9.82
N ASP A 145 5.40 0.93 -8.79
CA ASP A 145 6.76 0.40 -8.88
C ASP A 145 6.79 -1.14 -8.97
N TYR A 146 5.90 -1.83 -8.27
CA TYR A 146 5.75 -3.28 -8.38
C TYR A 146 5.21 -3.69 -9.75
N GLU A 147 4.27 -2.95 -10.33
CA GLU A 147 3.75 -3.21 -11.66
C GLU A 147 4.85 -3.08 -12.73
N LYS A 148 5.68 -2.02 -12.65
CA LYS A 148 6.84 -1.85 -13.54
C LYS A 148 7.84 -3.01 -13.41
N LYS A 149 8.12 -3.45 -12.17
CA LYS A 149 9.01 -4.59 -11.93
C LYS A 149 8.40 -5.90 -12.46
N ALA A 150 7.12 -6.14 -12.23
CA ALA A 150 6.41 -7.32 -12.72
C ALA A 150 6.40 -7.35 -14.26
N ALA A 151 6.11 -6.21 -14.91
CA ALA A 151 6.14 -6.07 -16.36
C ALA A 151 7.52 -6.36 -16.96
N ALA A 152 8.60 -6.12 -16.23
CA ALA A 152 9.96 -6.47 -16.65
C ALA A 152 10.30 -7.96 -16.42
N VAL A 153 9.83 -8.56 -15.32
CA VAL A 153 10.16 -9.94 -14.93
C VAL A 153 9.40 -10.97 -15.76
N VAL A 154 8.09 -10.77 -16.01
CA VAL A 154 7.26 -11.71 -16.78
C VAL A 154 7.86 -12.08 -18.15
N PRO A 155 8.25 -11.13 -19.02
CA PRO A 155 8.84 -11.47 -20.31
C PRO A 155 10.22 -12.10 -20.18
N ALA A 156 10.98 -11.78 -19.12
CA ALA A 156 12.28 -12.41 -18.87
C ALA A 156 12.11 -13.88 -18.49
N VAL A 157 11.20 -14.19 -17.56
CA VAL A 157 10.88 -15.57 -17.17
C VAL A 157 10.39 -16.39 -18.36
N ALA A 158 9.47 -15.84 -19.17
CA ALA A 158 8.99 -16.52 -20.37
C ALA A 158 10.13 -16.85 -21.36
N LYS A 159 11.09 -15.94 -21.54
CA LYS A 159 12.28 -16.20 -22.38
C LYS A 159 13.14 -17.32 -21.82
N PHE A 160 13.38 -17.33 -20.51
CA PHE A 160 14.17 -18.40 -19.87
C PHE A 160 13.48 -19.75 -19.94
N GLU A 161 12.15 -19.81 -19.77
CA GLU A 161 11.40 -21.06 -19.93
C GLU A 161 11.46 -21.62 -21.35
N VAL A 162 11.35 -20.76 -22.36
CA VAL A 162 11.47 -21.16 -23.78
C VAL A 162 12.89 -21.60 -24.10
N ALA A 163 13.91 -20.88 -23.60
CA ALA A 163 15.30 -21.29 -23.78
C ALA A 163 15.55 -22.67 -23.17
N ALA A 164 15.08 -22.91 -21.93
CA ALA A 164 15.22 -24.18 -21.25
C ALA A 164 14.50 -25.33 -21.97
N SER A 165 13.32 -25.09 -22.57
CA SER A 165 12.61 -26.12 -23.33
C SER A 165 13.33 -26.48 -24.63
N ILE A 166 13.90 -25.48 -25.32
CA ILE A 166 14.72 -25.70 -26.52
C ILE A 166 15.99 -26.48 -26.16
N GLU A 167 16.69 -26.09 -25.09
CA GLU A 167 17.90 -26.80 -24.64
C GLU A 167 17.60 -28.26 -24.33
N LYS A 168 16.49 -28.54 -23.64
CA LYS A 168 16.06 -29.91 -23.36
C LYS A 168 15.76 -30.69 -24.64
N ALA A 169 15.04 -30.09 -25.58
CA ALA A 169 14.74 -30.72 -26.86
C ALA A 169 16.01 -31.04 -27.66
N LEU A 170 16.99 -30.13 -27.65
CA LEU A 170 18.27 -30.32 -28.32
C LEU A 170 19.07 -31.46 -27.67
N ALA A 171 19.08 -31.54 -26.34
CA ALA A 171 19.72 -32.63 -25.60
C ALA A 171 19.06 -33.99 -25.90
N ASP A 172 17.73 -34.03 -26.00
CA ASP A 172 16.99 -35.24 -26.37
C ASP A 172 17.32 -35.69 -27.81
N ILE A 173 17.38 -34.76 -28.76
CA ILE A 173 17.78 -35.06 -30.15
C ILE A 173 19.21 -35.59 -30.19
N TYR A 174 20.14 -34.93 -29.49
CA TYR A 174 21.53 -35.38 -29.42
C TYR A 174 21.67 -36.81 -28.87
N ASN A 175 20.95 -37.12 -27.78
CA ASN A 175 20.95 -38.47 -27.22
C ASN A 175 20.33 -39.51 -28.17
N LYS A 176 19.25 -39.14 -28.88
CA LYS A 176 18.66 -40.01 -29.91
C LYS A 176 19.64 -40.26 -31.07
N GLU A 177 20.37 -39.25 -31.52
CA GLU A 177 21.37 -39.41 -32.57
C GLU A 177 22.52 -40.31 -32.13
N LEU A 178 22.99 -40.21 -30.88
CA LEU A 178 23.99 -41.13 -30.34
C LEU A 178 23.50 -42.58 -30.35
N ILE A 179 22.28 -42.82 -29.84
CA ILE A 179 21.66 -44.15 -29.84
C ILE A 179 21.46 -44.66 -31.27
N ALA A 180 21.01 -43.81 -32.20
CA ALA A 180 20.79 -44.18 -33.59
C ALA A 180 22.10 -44.54 -34.30
N LYS A 181 23.18 -43.76 -34.09
CA LYS A 181 24.51 -44.09 -34.61
C LYS A 181 25.01 -45.43 -34.08
N GLU A 182 24.82 -45.69 -32.80
CA GLU A 182 25.20 -46.97 -32.20
C GLU A 182 24.38 -48.13 -32.79
N LYS A 183 23.06 -47.99 -32.89
CA LYS A 183 22.19 -48.99 -33.52
C LYS A 183 22.56 -49.26 -34.98
N VAL A 184 22.78 -48.22 -35.79
CA VAL A 184 23.21 -48.37 -37.18
C VAL A 184 24.54 -49.11 -37.26
N SER A 185 25.50 -48.84 -36.37
CA SER A 185 26.77 -49.55 -36.33
C SER A 185 26.60 -51.04 -35.96
N GLN A 186 25.72 -51.34 -34.99
CA GLN A 186 25.42 -52.71 -34.57
C GLN A 186 24.67 -53.50 -35.65
N GLU A 187 23.67 -52.88 -36.29
CA GLU A 187 22.91 -53.47 -37.38
C GLU A 187 23.76 -53.69 -38.62
N LEU A 188 24.64 -52.73 -38.98
CA LEU A 188 25.57 -52.87 -40.09
C LEU A 188 26.56 -54.01 -39.83
N ALA A 189 27.10 -54.12 -38.61
CA ALA A 189 27.98 -55.23 -38.23
C ALA A 189 27.25 -56.57 -38.29
N ALA A 190 26.03 -56.66 -37.74
CA ALA A 190 25.24 -57.89 -37.78
C ALA A 190 24.83 -58.28 -39.21
N SER A 191 24.48 -57.30 -40.04
CA SER A 191 24.17 -57.50 -41.47
C SER A 191 25.39 -57.95 -42.25
N ALA A 192 26.56 -57.35 -42.01
CA ALA A 192 27.83 -57.77 -42.61
C ALA A 192 28.15 -59.22 -42.26
N VAL A 193 28.03 -59.61 -40.98
CA VAL A 193 28.28 -60.99 -40.54
C VAL A 193 27.32 -61.96 -41.22
N ARG A 194 26.03 -61.65 -41.32
CA ARG A 194 25.05 -62.51 -42.00
C ARG A 194 25.34 -62.61 -43.50
N ALA A 195 25.52 -61.48 -44.19
CA ALA A 195 25.75 -61.47 -45.63
C ALA A 195 27.07 -62.15 -46.02
N VAL A 196 28.13 -61.96 -45.23
CA VAL A 196 29.40 -62.66 -45.43
C VAL A 196 29.22 -64.15 -45.16
N ARG A 197 28.54 -64.56 -44.08
CA ARG A 197 28.26 -65.97 -43.80
C ARG A 197 27.48 -66.63 -44.94
N ASP A 198 26.40 -66.01 -45.39
CA ASP A 198 25.53 -66.57 -46.42
C ASP A 198 26.24 -66.63 -47.77
N GLY A 199 26.95 -65.56 -48.15
CA GLY A 199 27.75 -65.52 -49.39
C GLY A 199 28.95 -66.46 -49.36
N PHE A 200 29.53 -66.70 -48.18
CA PHE A 200 30.64 -67.62 -48.00
C PHE A 200 30.20 -69.09 -48.11
N LEU A 201 29.01 -69.42 -47.57
CA LEU A 201 28.43 -70.77 -47.67
C LEU A 201 27.85 -71.08 -49.06
N ALA A 202 27.46 -70.06 -49.81
CA ALA A 202 26.88 -70.22 -51.15
C ALA A 202 27.90 -70.58 -52.24
N ASP A 203 29.19 -70.31 -52.04
CA ASP A 203 30.25 -70.54 -53.03
C ASP A 203 31.27 -71.59 -52.51
N PRO A 204 31.29 -72.80 -53.08
CA PRO A 204 32.18 -73.89 -52.65
C PRO A 204 33.68 -73.52 -52.66
N SER A 205 34.08 -72.66 -53.59
CA SER A 205 35.48 -72.20 -53.72
C SER A 205 35.97 -71.41 -52.48
N ASN A 206 35.06 -70.72 -51.80
CA ASN A 206 35.37 -69.98 -50.58
C ASN A 206 35.58 -70.94 -49.39
N VAL A 207 34.83 -72.04 -49.34
CA VAL A 207 34.99 -73.08 -48.30
C VAL A 207 36.34 -73.79 -48.45
N ASP A 208 36.70 -74.18 -49.67
CA ASP A 208 37.97 -74.87 -49.97
C ASP A 208 39.19 -73.97 -49.70
N SER A 209 39.11 -72.69 -50.06
CA SER A 209 40.18 -71.73 -49.78
C SER A 209 40.35 -71.44 -48.28
N SER A 210 39.27 -71.45 -47.48
CA SER A 210 39.39 -71.30 -46.03
C SER A 210 39.91 -72.53 -45.29
N THR A 211 39.57 -73.73 -45.75
CA THR A 211 40.09 -74.96 -45.14
C THR A 211 41.58 -75.11 -45.43
N SER A 212 42.01 -74.79 -46.65
CA SER A 212 43.43 -74.70 -47.03
C SER A 212 44.19 -73.63 -46.21
N TYR A 213 43.56 -72.47 -45.98
CA TYR A 213 44.10 -71.44 -45.10
C TYR A 213 44.22 -71.91 -43.65
N ALA A 214 43.18 -72.54 -43.09
CA ALA A 214 43.19 -73.06 -41.72
C ALA A 214 44.29 -74.11 -41.51
N ILE A 215 44.49 -75.00 -42.49
CA ILE A 215 45.59 -75.97 -42.49
C ILE A 215 46.94 -75.26 -42.52
N SER A 216 47.11 -74.26 -43.39
CA SER A 216 48.37 -73.50 -43.51
C SER A 216 48.68 -72.67 -42.26
N ALA A 217 47.64 -72.15 -41.58
CA ALA A 217 47.77 -71.39 -40.35
C ALA A 217 48.19 -72.26 -39.16
N LEU A 218 47.65 -73.48 -39.05
CA LEU A 218 48.08 -74.46 -38.03
C LEU A 218 49.54 -74.90 -38.20
N VAL A 219 50.07 -74.83 -39.42
CA VAL A 219 51.47 -75.16 -39.76
C VAL A 219 52.38 -73.90 -39.69
N GLY A 220 51.86 -72.77 -39.22
CA GLY A 220 52.63 -71.54 -39.02
C GLY A 220 53.00 -70.79 -40.31
N LYS A 221 52.34 -71.08 -41.44
CA LYS A 221 52.56 -70.44 -42.75
C LYS A 221 51.29 -69.73 -43.25
N ALA A 222 50.59 -69.02 -42.36
CA ALA A 222 49.37 -68.30 -42.72
C ALA A 222 49.66 -67.14 -43.70
N SER A 223 48.87 -67.07 -44.78
CA SER A 223 48.76 -65.90 -45.67
C SER A 223 47.60 -64.97 -45.24
N ALA A 224 47.16 -64.03 -46.08
CA ALA A 224 45.98 -63.22 -45.77
C ALA A 224 44.70 -64.09 -45.62
N ASN A 225 43.85 -63.76 -44.64
CA ASN A 225 42.63 -64.52 -44.34
C ASN A 225 41.56 -64.27 -45.43
N PRO A 226 41.06 -65.33 -46.10
CA PRO A 226 40.05 -65.19 -47.16
C PRO A 226 38.71 -64.65 -46.65
N VAL A 227 38.38 -64.80 -45.36
CA VAL A 227 37.17 -64.24 -44.75
C VAL A 227 37.27 -62.72 -44.57
N ASP A 228 38.47 -62.19 -44.31
CA ASP A 228 38.66 -60.73 -44.18
C ASP A 228 38.43 -60.05 -45.54
N ALA A 229 38.81 -60.70 -46.64
CA ALA A 229 38.58 -60.21 -48.00
C ALA A 229 37.08 -60.14 -48.37
N SER A 230 36.24 -61.05 -47.85
CA SER A 230 34.78 -60.99 -48.08
C SER A 230 34.10 -59.92 -47.25
N PHE A 231 34.57 -59.65 -46.03
CA PHE A 231 34.14 -58.48 -45.24
C PHE A 231 34.50 -57.16 -45.92
N VAL A 232 35.74 -57.00 -46.41
CA VAL A 232 36.16 -55.78 -47.12
C VAL A 232 35.30 -55.52 -48.36
N LYS A 233 35.01 -56.56 -49.16
CA LYS A 233 34.11 -56.45 -50.32
C LYS A 233 32.69 -56.04 -49.93
N PHE A 234 32.16 -56.55 -48.81
CA PHE A 234 30.85 -56.15 -48.31
C PHE A 234 30.82 -54.67 -47.93
N PHE A 235 31.81 -54.19 -47.18
CA PHE A 235 31.89 -52.78 -46.77
C PHE A 235 32.15 -51.83 -47.95
N ASP A 236 32.96 -52.22 -48.94
CA ASP A 236 33.15 -51.44 -50.17
C ASP A 236 31.85 -51.33 -50.98
N ALA A 237 31.07 -52.41 -51.08
CA ALA A 237 29.78 -52.40 -51.75
C ALA A 237 28.74 -51.57 -50.98
N ALA A 238 28.72 -51.68 -49.65
CA ALA A 238 27.86 -50.89 -48.77
C ALA A 238 28.20 -49.39 -48.86
N GLY A 239 29.49 -49.03 -48.84
CA GLY A 239 29.95 -47.64 -49.00
C GLY A 239 29.59 -47.04 -50.35
N LYS A 240 29.67 -47.82 -51.43
CA LYS A 240 29.22 -47.39 -52.77
C LYS A 240 27.70 -47.18 -52.84
N LYS A 241 26.91 -48.01 -52.16
CA LYS A 241 25.44 -47.84 -52.06
C LYS A 241 25.09 -46.58 -51.26
N ALA A 242 25.70 -46.39 -50.08
CA ALA A 242 25.50 -45.20 -49.26
C ALA A 242 25.87 -43.91 -50.01
N ALA A 243 27.00 -43.88 -50.72
CA ALA A 243 27.41 -42.73 -51.53
C ALA A 243 26.48 -42.47 -52.73
N ALA A 244 25.79 -43.49 -53.24
CA ALA A 244 24.79 -43.34 -54.29
C ALA A 244 23.47 -42.77 -53.74
N GLU A 245 23.05 -43.22 -52.56
CA GLU A 245 21.88 -42.69 -51.85
C GLU A 245 22.07 -41.24 -51.39
N GLU A 246 23.26 -40.87 -50.90
CA GLU A 246 23.62 -39.49 -50.54
C GLU A 246 23.58 -38.56 -51.77
N LYS A 247 24.09 -39.03 -52.92
CA LYS A 247 24.01 -38.29 -54.19
C LYS A 247 22.59 -38.17 -54.73
N ALA A 248 21.71 -39.10 -54.41
CA ALA A 248 20.29 -39.05 -54.78
C ALA A 248 19.49 -38.10 -53.88
N ASN A 249 19.91 -37.91 -52.62
CA ASN A 249 19.21 -37.09 -51.63
C ASN A 249 19.67 -35.62 -51.55
N LYS A 250 20.47 -35.14 -52.52
CA LYS A 250 21.03 -33.77 -52.59
C LYS A 250 20.06 -32.67 -52.11
N GLY A 251 20.22 -32.24 -50.87
CA GLY A 251 19.61 -31.03 -50.30
C GLY A 251 18.22 -31.18 -49.70
N LYS A 252 17.64 -32.39 -49.62
CA LYS A 252 16.43 -32.59 -48.81
C LYS A 252 16.84 -33.02 -47.41
N VAL A 253 16.39 -32.26 -46.40
CA VAL A 253 16.43 -32.68 -45.00
C VAL A 253 15.74 -34.04 -44.95
N VAL A 254 16.49 -35.10 -44.60
CA VAL A 254 15.88 -36.39 -44.31
C VAL A 254 14.99 -36.13 -43.10
N GLU A 255 13.67 -36.09 -43.34
CA GLU A 255 12.68 -35.87 -42.30
C GLU A 255 12.74 -37.05 -41.34
N ASP A 256 13.54 -36.90 -40.29
CA ASP A 256 13.39 -37.76 -39.14
C ASP A 256 12.05 -37.40 -38.49
N LYS A 257 11.02 -38.18 -38.83
CA LYS A 257 9.64 -37.97 -38.36
C LYS A 257 9.57 -37.88 -36.84
N GLU A 258 10.49 -38.54 -36.14
CA GLU A 258 10.59 -38.45 -34.69
C GLU A 258 11.20 -37.13 -34.21
N ALA A 259 12.20 -36.59 -34.90
CA ALA A 259 12.76 -35.27 -34.59
C ALA A 259 11.74 -34.15 -34.87
N GLN A 260 10.99 -34.24 -35.98
CA GLN A 260 9.89 -33.31 -36.29
C GLN A 260 8.76 -33.43 -35.26
N ALA A 261 8.42 -34.63 -34.78
CA ALA A 261 7.41 -34.80 -33.75
C ALA A 261 7.83 -34.15 -32.42
N VAL A 262 9.11 -34.24 -32.03
CA VAL A 262 9.64 -33.56 -30.84
C VAL A 262 9.60 -32.03 -31.02
N ILE A 263 10.06 -31.52 -32.17
CA ILE A 263 10.05 -30.08 -32.47
C ILE A 263 8.62 -29.52 -32.46
N ASN A 264 7.68 -30.22 -33.10
CA ASN A 264 6.27 -29.81 -33.12
C ASN A 264 5.62 -29.89 -31.74
N GLY A 265 5.95 -30.90 -30.93
CA GLY A 265 5.47 -31.01 -29.56
C GLY A 265 5.94 -29.85 -28.67
N VAL A 266 7.20 -29.43 -28.80
CA VAL A 266 7.74 -28.27 -28.08
C VAL A 266 7.09 -26.98 -28.57
N LEU A 267 6.88 -26.82 -29.88
CA LEU A 267 6.20 -25.66 -30.47
C LEU A 267 4.76 -25.52 -29.96
N GLU A 268 4.02 -26.61 -29.84
CA GLU A 268 2.66 -26.59 -29.28
C GLU A 268 2.65 -26.28 -27.78
N GLN A 269 3.61 -26.78 -27.01
CA GLN A 269 3.74 -26.42 -25.59
C GLN A 269 4.11 -24.94 -25.38
N VAL A 270 4.95 -24.38 -26.26
CA VAL A 270 5.29 -22.95 -26.23
C VAL A 270 4.08 -22.09 -26.60
N LYS A 271 3.31 -22.47 -27.62
CA LYS A 271 2.06 -21.77 -27.98
C LYS A 271 1.01 -21.83 -26.88
N ALA A 272 0.83 -23.00 -26.26
CA ALA A 272 -0.15 -23.20 -25.19
C ALA A 272 0.17 -22.40 -23.91
N LYS A 273 1.45 -22.09 -23.66
CA LYS A 273 1.88 -21.23 -22.54
C LYS A 273 1.91 -19.74 -22.88
N ALA A 274 1.89 -19.37 -24.16
CA ALA A 274 1.91 -17.99 -24.62
C ALA A 274 0.49 -17.38 -24.82
N ALA A 275 -0.55 -18.21 -24.79
CA ALA A 275 -1.97 -17.83 -24.83
C ALA A 275 -2.55 -17.74 -23.41
#